data_AF-A0A661BYH4-F1
#
_entry.id   AF-A0A661BYH4-F1
#
_cell.length_a   1.000
_cell.length_b   1.000
_cell.length_c   1.000
_cell.angle_alpha   90.00
_cell.angle_beta   90.00
_cell.angle_gamma   90.00
#
_symmetry.space_group_name_H-M   'P 1'
#
loop_
_entity.id
_entity.type
_entity.pdbx_description
1 polymer ?
#
loop_
_entity_poly.entity_id
_entity_poly.type
_entity_poly.pdbx_seq_one_letter_code
_entity_poly.pdbx_strand_id
1 'polypeptide(L)'
;KPDLTERLIRGELFTLGRHYVVASAMVEITPLWLLTPNVFINASDASFLAQLVSSYDLKQDWQLLAAISLPVGAAGTEYGGIDSAIPSKQLSTELNLFVQLAVSVQPTPPSQLPQPS
;
A
#
# COMPACT_ATOMS: atom_id res chain seq x y z
N LYS A 1 -20.24 9.01 -20.22
CA LYS A 1 -19.36 9.86 -19.36
C LYS A 1 -17.90 9.51 -19.69
N PRO A 2 -17.27 10.20 -20.65
CA PRO A 2 -15.99 9.79 -21.26
C PRO A 2 -14.73 9.98 -20.41
N ASP A 3 -14.81 10.74 -19.31
CA ASP A 3 -13.64 11.21 -18.54
C ASP A 3 -12.81 10.11 -17.86
N LEU A 4 -13.42 8.99 -17.42
CA LEU A 4 -12.67 7.90 -16.75
C LEU A 4 -11.84 7.07 -17.72
N THR A 5 -12.36 6.81 -18.92
CA THR A 5 -11.67 6.03 -19.96
C THR A 5 -10.40 6.77 -20.40
N GLU A 6 -10.49 8.10 -20.54
CA GLU A 6 -9.37 8.95 -20.93
C GLU A 6 -8.26 9.02 -19.87
N ARG A 7 -8.62 8.93 -18.58
CA ARG A 7 -7.67 8.90 -17.45
C ARG A 7 -7.04 7.53 -17.24
N LEU A 8 -7.78 6.45 -17.48
CA LEU A 8 -7.25 5.08 -17.47
C LEU A 8 -6.18 4.89 -18.56
N ILE A 9 -6.44 5.39 -19.78
CA ILE A 9 -5.47 5.33 -20.91
C ILE A 9 -4.19 6.11 -20.60
N ARG A 10 -4.28 7.18 -19.82
CA ARG A 10 -3.12 7.99 -19.37
C ARG A 10 -2.40 7.44 -18.15
N GLY A 11 -2.90 6.37 -17.51
CA GLY A 11 -2.33 5.82 -16.28
C GLY A 11 -2.57 6.68 -15.04
N GLU A 12 -3.53 7.60 -15.09
CA GLU A 12 -3.87 8.53 -13.99
C GLU A 12 -4.90 7.94 -13.00
N LEU A 13 -5.33 6.70 -13.21
CA LEU A 13 -6.36 6.05 -12.43
C LEU A 13 -5.89 4.65 -12.00
N PHE A 14 -5.53 4.52 -10.72
CA PHE A 14 -5.09 3.26 -10.10
C PHE A 14 -6.23 2.45 -9.49
N THR A 15 -7.43 3.05 -9.42
CA THR A 15 -8.66 2.44 -8.91
C THR A 15 -9.82 2.73 -9.87
N LEU A 16 -10.42 1.67 -10.43
CA LEU A 16 -11.44 1.76 -11.49
C LEU A 16 -12.81 2.15 -10.95
N GLY A 17 -13.09 1.78 -9.69
CA GLY A 17 -14.32 2.13 -8.98
C GLY A 17 -14.40 3.61 -8.64
N ARG A 18 -15.63 4.10 -8.41
CA ARG A 18 -15.88 5.50 -7.99
C ARG A 18 -16.26 5.61 -6.51
N HIS A 19 -16.66 4.51 -5.90
CA HIS A 19 -17.22 4.46 -4.56
C HIS A 19 -16.46 3.42 -3.75
N TYR A 20 -15.70 3.90 -2.76
CA TYR A 20 -14.97 3.05 -1.85
C TYR A 20 -15.38 3.33 -0.41
N VAL A 21 -15.39 2.25 0.37
CA VAL A 21 -15.39 2.32 1.82
C VAL A 21 -14.02 1.82 2.26
N VAL A 22 -13.34 2.61 3.08
CA VAL A 22 -12.04 2.24 3.64
C VAL A 22 -12.17 2.13 5.15
N ALA A 23 -11.72 1.01 5.69
CA ALA A 23 -11.60 0.78 7.12
C ALA A 23 -10.14 0.55 7.47
N SER A 24 -9.67 1.20 8.53
CA SER A 24 -8.30 1.08 9.04
C SER A 24 -8.31 1.09 10.55
N ALA A 25 -7.41 0.33 11.15
CA ALA A 25 -7.14 0.39 12.58
C ALA A 25 -5.63 0.42 12.81
N MET A 26 -5.19 1.23 13.77
CA MET A 26 -3.81 1.24 14.23
C MET A 26 -3.76 0.48 15.56
N VAL A 27 -3.02 -0.62 15.58
CA VAL A 27 -2.89 -1.48 16.75
C VAL A 27 -1.44 -1.41 17.22
N GLU A 28 -1.22 -0.77 18.36
CA GLU A 28 0.06 -0.83 19.04
C GLU A 28 0.18 -2.20 19.71
N ILE A 29 1.07 -3.05 19.18
CA ILE A 29 1.34 -4.38 19.77
C ILE A 29 2.35 -4.24 20.91
N THR A 30 3.38 -3.43 20.69
CA THR A 30 4.36 -2.99 21.68
C THR A 30 4.79 -1.55 21.37
N PRO A 31 5.50 -0.85 22.26
CA PRO A 31 6.00 0.50 21.96
C PRO A 31 6.93 0.60 20.75
N LEU A 32 7.49 -0.52 20.27
CA LEU A 32 8.35 -0.59 19.09
C LEU A 32 7.65 -1.21 17.88
N TRP A 33 6.41 -1.67 18.04
CA TRP A 33 5.70 -2.42 17.02
C TRP A 33 4.26 -1.93 16.84
N LEU A 34 4.03 -1.32 15.68
CA LEU A 34 2.71 -0.91 15.22
C LEU A 34 2.24 -1.83 14.09
N LEU A 35 1.03 -2.35 14.23
CA LEU A 35 0.35 -3.17 13.22
C LEU A 35 -0.90 -2.43 12.73
N THR A 36 -1.00 -2.22 11.42
CA THR A 36 -2.11 -1.47 10.80
C THR A 36 -2.83 -2.35 9.78
N PRO A 37 -3.92 -3.05 10.15
CA PRO A 37 -4.85 -3.62 9.20
C PRO A 37 -5.64 -2.54 8.47
N ASN A 38 -5.76 -2.69 7.15
CA ASN A 38 -6.55 -1.86 6.26
C ASN A 38 -7.43 -2.75 5.38
N VAL A 39 -8.63 -2.28 5.07
CA VAL A 39 -9.51 -2.90 4.07
C VAL A 39 -10.09 -1.80 3.19
N PHE A 40 -9.93 -1.96 1.88
CA PHE A 40 -10.48 -1.07 0.85
C PHE A 40 -11.56 -1.83 0.09
N ILE A 41 -12.82 -1.47 0.28
CA ILE A 41 -13.97 -2.14 -0.31
C ILE A 41 -14.49 -1.28 -1.46
N ASN A 42 -14.56 -1.83 -2.67
CA ASN A 42 -15.27 -1.21 -3.78
C ASN A 42 -16.77 -1.49 -3.61
N ALA A 43 -17.53 -0.43 -3.29
CA ALA A 43 -18.97 -0.54 -3.03
C ALA A 43 -19.80 -0.81 -4.30
N SER A 44 -19.19 -0.75 -5.48
CA SER A 44 -19.87 -0.92 -6.77
C SER A 44 -19.89 -2.37 -7.24
N ASP A 45 -18.88 -3.16 -6.88
CA ASP A 45 -18.74 -4.57 -7.30
C ASP A 45 -18.49 -5.55 -6.13
N ALA A 46 -18.47 -5.04 -4.89
CA ALA A 46 -18.25 -5.78 -3.64
C ALA A 46 -16.89 -6.51 -3.55
N SER A 47 -15.95 -6.20 -4.44
CA SER A 47 -14.56 -6.65 -4.31
C SER A 47 -13.80 -5.79 -3.30
N PHE A 48 -12.74 -6.32 -2.71
CA PHE A 48 -11.94 -5.58 -1.73
C PHE A 48 -10.45 -5.95 -1.74
N LEU A 49 -9.64 -5.02 -1.23
CA LEU A 49 -8.23 -5.23 -0.93
C LEU A 49 -8.06 -5.24 0.59
N ALA A 50 -7.63 -6.37 1.14
CA ALA A 50 -7.17 -6.45 2.52
C ALA A 50 -5.66 -6.21 2.56
N GLN A 51 -5.19 -5.32 3.42
CA GLN A 51 -3.78 -5.02 3.58
C GLN A 51 -3.40 -5.05 5.06
N LEU A 52 -2.27 -5.66 5.38
CA LEU A 52 -1.71 -5.64 6.72
C LEU A 52 -0.32 -5.02 6.65
N VAL A 53 -0.13 -3.91 7.37
CA VAL A 53 1.13 -3.17 7.43
C VAL A 53 1.73 -3.34 8.83
N SER A 54 3.02 -3.64 8.91
CA SER A 54 3.79 -3.77 10.14
C SER A 54 4.94 -2.79 10.12
N SER A 55 5.01 -1.90 11.12
CA SER A 55 6.14 -1.01 11.36
C SER A 55 6.83 -1.43 12.65
N TYR A 56 8.11 -1.80 12.57
CA TYR A 56 8.89 -2.30 13.70
C TYR A 56 10.21 -1.55 13.86
N ASP A 57 10.43 -0.93 15.01
CA ASP A 57 11.69 -0.28 15.35
C ASP A 57 12.68 -1.33 15.86
N LEU A 58 13.66 -1.68 15.01
CA LEU A 58 14.63 -2.75 15.29
C LEU A 58 15.66 -2.34 16.35
N LYS A 59 16.07 -1.08 16.32
CA LYS A 59 16.94 -0.39 17.27
C LYS A 59 16.85 1.11 16.99
N GLN A 60 17.56 1.91 17.78
CA GLN A 60 17.67 3.35 17.50
C GLN A 60 18.07 3.59 16.03
N ASP A 61 17.32 4.47 15.39
CA ASP A 61 17.51 4.92 14.00
C ASP A 61 17.25 3.85 12.91
N TRP A 62 16.75 2.65 13.26
CA TRP A 62 16.47 1.57 12.31
C TRP A 62 15.00 1.15 12.38
N GLN A 63 14.30 1.26 11.25
CA GLN A 63 12.90 0.89 11.14
C GLN A 63 12.66 -0.09 9.99
N LEU A 64 11.94 -1.16 10.30
CA LEU A 64 11.46 -2.14 9.32
C LEU A 64 9.98 -1.88 9.04
N LEU A 65 9.65 -1.64 7.78
CA LEU A 65 8.28 -1.57 7.28
C LEU A 65 8.01 -2.80 6.41
N ALA A 66 6.97 -3.56 6.71
CA ALA A 66 6.51 -4.66 5.88
C ALA A 66 5.02 -4.53 5.61
N ALA A 67 4.58 -4.86 4.41
CA ALA A 67 3.16 -4.86 4.06
C ALA A 67 2.83 -6.08 3.20
N ILE A 68 1.69 -6.69 3.51
CA ILE A 68 1.08 -7.73 2.68
C ILE A 68 -0.29 -7.24 2.22
N SER A 69 -0.58 -7.41 0.93
CA SER A 69 -1.84 -6.97 0.32
C SER A 69 -2.48 -8.12 -0.44
N LEU A 70 -3.69 -8.49 -0.03
CA LEU A 70 -4.49 -9.57 -0.59
C LEU A 70 -5.73 -8.99 -1.28
N PRO A 71 -5.76 -8.98 -2.61
CA PRO A 71 -6.98 -8.66 -3.35
C PRO A 71 -7.96 -9.84 -3.30
N VAL A 72 -9.25 -9.55 -3.10
CA VAL A 72 -10.32 -10.54 -3.03
C VAL A 72 -11.53 -10.03 -3.81
N GLY A 73 -11.98 -10.84 -4.77
CA GLY A 73 -13.15 -10.52 -5.59
C GLY A 73 -13.47 -11.66 -6.55
N ALA A 74 -14.67 -11.62 -7.14
CA ALA A 74 -15.03 -12.51 -8.23
C ALA A 74 -14.30 -12.09 -9.52
N ALA A 75 -14.05 -13.04 -10.42
CA ALA A 75 -13.52 -12.76 -11.75
C ALA A 75 -14.30 -11.64 -12.47
N GLY A 76 -13.60 -10.67 -13.06
CA GLY A 76 -14.19 -9.50 -13.72
C GLY A 76 -14.46 -8.31 -12.80
N THR A 77 -14.30 -8.47 -11.48
CA THR A 77 -14.32 -7.35 -10.52
C THR A 77 -12.94 -6.71 -10.40
N GLU A 78 -12.86 -5.48 -9.87
CA GLU A 78 -11.60 -4.76 -9.76
C GLU A 78 -10.50 -5.54 -9.03
N TYR A 79 -10.81 -6.07 -7.83
CA TYR A 79 -9.86 -6.85 -7.04
C TYR A 79 -9.96 -8.37 -7.30
N GLY A 80 -10.79 -8.81 -8.24
CA GLY A 80 -10.83 -10.20 -8.72
C GLY A 80 -10.17 -10.40 -10.08
N GLY A 81 -9.63 -9.33 -10.66
CA GLY A 81 -9.04 -9.32 -11.99
C GLY A 81 -10.04 -8.90 -13.08
N ILE A 82 -9.87 -7.68 -13.59
CA ILE A 82 -10.74 -7.16 -14.66
C ILE A 82 -10.42 -7.79 -16.02
N ASP A 83 -11.40 -7.80 -16.92
CA ASP A 83 -11.19 -8.26 -18.28
C ASP A 83 -10.11 -7.43 -18.99
N SER A 84 -9.14 -8.11 -19.59
CA SER A 84 -8.13 -7.45 -20.41
C SER A 84 -8.70 -7.14 -21.80
N ALA A 85 -8.00 -6.30 -22.57
CA ALA A 85 -8.31 -6.07 -23.98
C ALA A 85 -8.14 -7.33 -24.87
N ILE A 86 -7.63 -8.43 -24.31
CA ILE A 86 -7.51 -9.73 -24.99
C ILE A 86 -8.72 -10.59 -24.59
N PRO A 87 -9.49 -11.12 -25.56
CA PRO A 87 -10.63 -11.97 -25.29
C PRO A 87 -10.27 -13.14 -24.37
N SER A 88 -11.12 -13.38 -23.36
CA SER A 88 -10.98 -14.47 -22.38
C SER A 88 -9.71 -14.42 -21.51
N LYS A 89 -9.11 -13.25 -21.33
CA LYS A 89 -7.96 -13.07 -20.43
C LYS A 89 -8.21 -11.94 -19.46
N GLN A 90 -7.99 -12.18 -18.17
CA GLN A 90 -8.12 -11.17 -17.10
C GLN A 90 -6.75 -10.59 -16.75
N LEU A 91 -6.75 -9.35 -16.26
CA LEU A 91 -5.61 -8.75 -15.59
C LEU A 91 -5.44 -9.39 -14.22
N SER A 92 -4.22 -9.77 -13.87
CA SER A 92 -3.93 -10.47 -12.61
C SER A 92 -3.96 -9.51 -11.42
N THR A 93 -4.65 -9.89 -10.36
CA THR A 93 -4.59 -9.24 -9.04
C THR A 93 -4.04 -10.26 -8.04
N GLU A 94 -2.73 -10.24 -7.83
CA GLU A 94 -2.02 -11.24 -7.02
C GLU A 94 -1.74 -10.73 -5.61
N LEU A 95 -1.44 -11.67 -4.71
CA LEU A 95 -0.88 -11.37 -3.41
C LEU A 95 0.42 -10.57 -3.58
N ASN A 96 0.48 -9.39 -2.96
CA ASN A 96 1.68 -8.55 -2.96
C ASN A 96 2.34 -8.55 -1.57
N LEU A 97 3.67 -8.67 -1.56
CA LEU A 97 4.51 -8.48 -0.37
C LEU A 97 5.50 -7.34 -0.63
N PHE A 98 5.58 -6.42 0.33
CA PHE A 98 6.51 -5.31 0.33
C PHE A 98 7.30 -5.31 1.64
N VAL A 99 8.61 -5.04 1.56
CA VAL A 99 9.50 -4.90 2.72
C VAL A 99 10.49 -3.77 2.46
N GLN A 100 10.67 -2.89 3.45
CA GLN A 100 11.62 -1.79 3.43
C GLN A 100 12.34 -1.68 4.77
N LEU A 101 13.66 -1.48 4.71
CA LEU A 101 14.48 -1.10 5.86
C LEU A 101 14.90 0.36 5.70
N ALA A 102 14.55 1.20 6.67
CA ALA A 102 14.99 2.59 6.75
C ALA A 102 16.05 2.74 7.84
N VAL A 103 17.13 3.45 7.54
CA VAL A 103 18.20 3.79 8.48
C VAL A 103 18.37 5.31 8.47
N SER A 104 18.18 5.94 9.62
CA SER A 104 18.43 7.36 9.80
C SER A 104 19.86 7.58 10.27
N VAL A 105 20.53 8.59 9.70
CA VAL A 105 21.85 9.04 10.19
C VAL A 105 21.67 10.42 10.79
N GLN A 106 21.98 10.56 12.07
CA GLN A 106 21.93 11.87 12.71
C GLN A 106 23.16 12.68 12.26
N PRO A 107 22.98 13.90 11.71
CA PRO A 107 24.11 14.75 11.39
C PRO A 107 24.88 15.14 12.67
N THR A 108 26.21 15.12 12.60
CA THR A 108 27.06 15.59 13.70
C THR A 108 26.75 17.07 13.97
N PRO A 109 26.42 17.45 15.22
CA PRO A 109 26.17 18.84 15.57
C PRO A 109 27.38 19.72 15.23
N PRO A 110 27.19 20.97 14.76
CA PRO A 110 28.30 21.89 14.47
C PRO A 110 29.26 22.10 15.65
N SER A 111 28.76 21.97 16.88
CA SER A 111 29.54 22.06 18.11
C SER A 111 30.52 20.90 18.35
N GLN A 112 30.41 19.80 17.60
CA GLN A 112 31.28 18.63 17.65
C GLN A 112 32.20 18.51 16.43
N LEU A 113 32.15 19.48 15.50
CA LEU A 113 33.08 19.54 14.39
C LEU A 113 34.48 19.93 14.91
N PRO A 114 35.56 19.32 14.37
CA PRO A 114 36.92 19.77 14.66
C PRO A 114 37.03 21.27 14.35
N GLN A 115 37.43 22.08 15.33
CA GLN A 115 37.75 23.47 15.08
C GLN A 115 39.04 23.55 14.25
N PRO A 116 39.11 24.42 13.24
CA PRO A 116 40.37 24.64 12.52
C PRO A 116 41.43 25.16 13.50
N SER A 117 42.64 24.59 13.39
CA SER A 117 43.84 24.96 14.14
C SER A 117 44.39 26.32 13.75
#